data_AF-A0A661JXJ5-F1
#
_entry.id   AF-A0A661JXJ5-F1
#
_cell.length_a   1.000
_cell.length_b   1.000
_cell.length_c   1.000
_cell.angle_alpha   90.00
_cell.angle_beta   90.00
_cell.angle_gamma   90.00
#
_symmetry.space_group_name_H-M   'P 1'
#
loop_
_entity.id
_entity.type
_entity.pdbx_description
1 polymer ?
#
loop_
_entity_poly.entity_id
_entity_poly.type
_entity_poly.pdbx_seq_one_letter_code
_entity_poly.pdbx_strand_id
1 'polypeptide(L)'
;MEPFPLKVFTVSELTARIRDLLEGEFDEVLVEGEISNLRVPRSGHLYFTLKDERSQMRAVLFKTQFRYLRFDPEDGQHVLCWGRLSVYEPRGEYQLLVDYMEPKGLGALQLAFEQLKERLASEGLFDPSRKRPLPLLPRKIGIVTSPTGAVIR
;
A
#
# COMPACT_ATOMS: atom_id res chain seq x y z
N MET A 1 52.18 -10.44 -16.74
CA MET A 1 51.35 -9.22 -16.76
C MET A 1 50.06 -9.59 -16.07
N GLU A 2 49.79 -9.06 -14.88
CA GLU A 2 48.52 -9.36 -14.20
C GLU A 2 47.37 -8.79 -15.05
N PRO A 3 46.37 -9.61 -15.42
CA PRO A 3 45.45 -9.26 -16.51
C PRO A 3 44.43 -8.17 -16.15
N PHE A 4 44.30 -7.76 -14.89
CA PHE A 4 43.38 -6.69 -14.49
C PHE A 4 43.94 -5.90 -13.30
N PRO A 5 44.17 -4.58 -13.41
CA PRO A 5 44.67 -3.74 -12.31
C PRO A 5 43.58 -3.40 -11.26
N LEU A 6 42.50 -4.18 -11.21
CA LEU A 6 41.33 -3.95 -10.38
C LEU A 6 41.24 -4.99 -9.26
N LYS A 7 40.76 -4.56 -8.09
CA LYS A 7 40.44 -5.49 -7.00
C LYS A 7 39.37 -6.47 -7.47
N VAL A 8 39.66 -7.76 -7.35
CA VAL A 8 38.69 -8.84 -7.57
C VAL A 8 37.82 -8.98 -6.33
N PHE A 9 36.51 -8.93 -6.50
CA PHE A 9 35.53 -9.23 -5.46
C PHE A 9 34.86 -10.57 -5.75
N THR A 10 34.59 -11.35 -4.70
CA THR A 10 33.56 -12.39 -4.78
C THR A 10 32.17 -11.76 -4.87
N VAL A 11 31.18 -12.52 -5.35
CA VAL A 11 29.80 -12.05 -5.43
C VAL A 11 29.30 -11.60 -4.05
N SER A 12 29.54 -12.40 -3.01
CA SER A 12 29.13 -12.07 -1.64
C SER A 12 29.77 -10.80 -1.11
N GLU A 13 31.08 -10.58 -1.35
CA GLU A 13 31.75 -9.35 -0.93
C GLU A 13 31.21 -8.11 -1.63
N LEU A 14 30.91 -8.22 -2.94
CA LEU A 14 30.35 -7.10 -3.69
C LEU A 14 28.91 -6.81 -3.23
N THR A 15 28.08 -7.84 -3.04
CA THR A 15 26.70 -7.68 -2.56
C THR A 15 26.66 -7.09 -1.14
N ALA A 16 27.50 -7.56 -0.22
CA ALA A 16 27.61 -6.99 1.11
C ALA A 16 28.00 -5.51 1.05
N ARG A 17 28.96 -5.15 0.18
CA ARG A 17 29.35 -3.75 0.00
C ARG A 17 28.23 -2.89 -0.60
N ILE A 18 27.43 -3.42 -1.52
CA ILE A 18 26.25 -2.72 -2.07
C ILE A 18 25.20 -2.52 -0.97
N ARG A 19 24.96 -3.53 -0.13
CA ARG A 19 24.07 -3.40 1.02
C ARG A 19 24.53 -2.28 1.93
N ASP A 20 25.79 -2.30 2.35
CA ASP A 20 26.32 -1.31 3.30
C ASP A 20 26.25 0.12 2.74
N LEU A 21 26.44 0.30 1.43
CA LEU A 21 26.26 1.60 0.76
C LEU A 21 24.79 2.05 0.75
N LEU A 22 23.87 1.14 0.42
CA LEU A 22 22.45 1.47 0.37
C LEU A 22 21.87 1.75 1.77
N GLU A 23 22.23 0.93 2.75
CA GLU A 23 21.79 1.10 4.15
C GLU A 23 22.40 2.35 4.79
N GLY A 24 23.58 2.78 4.36
CA GLY A 24 24.20 4.01 4.83
C GLY A 24 23.62 5.30 4.23
N GLU A 25 23.17 5.25 2.98
CA GLU A 25 22.60 6.43 2.28
C GLU A 25 21.08 6.55 2.47
N PHE A 26 20.38 5.42 2.59
CA PHE A 26 18.91 5.33 2.64
C PHE A 26 18.45 4.63 3.92
N ASP A 27 18.95 5.12 5.05
CA ASP A 27 18.57 4.66 6.39
C ASP A 27 17.14 5.06 6.78
N GLU A 28 16.61 6.13 6.19
CA GLU A 28 15.23 6.59 6.33
C GLU A 28 14.71 7.19 5.01
N VAL A 29 13.66 6.59 4.44
CA VAL A 29 13.04 7.01 3.18
C VAL A 29 11.52 6.94 3.23
N LEU A 30 10.90 7.82 2.47
CA LEU A 30 9.46 7.83 2.22
C LEU A 30 9.23 7.53 0.73
N VAL A 31 8.56 6.41 0.44
CA VAL A 31 8.36 5.92 -0.92
C VAL A 31 6.88 5.78 -1.21
N GLU A 32 6.46 6.39 -2.30
CA GLU A 32 5.10 6.29 -2.80
C GLU A 32 5.01 5.23 -3.90
N GLY A 33 3.91 4.48 -3.94
CA GLY A 33 3.59 3.65 -5.10
C GLY A 33 2.33 2.83 -4.93
N GLU A 34 2.01 2.05 -5.96
CA GLU A 34 0.91 1.09 -5.95
C GLU A 34 1.39 -0.27 -5.42
N ILE A 35 0.61 -0.87 -4.53
CA ILE A 35 0.83 -2.24 -4.06
C ILE A 35 0.47 -3.23 -5.18
N SER A 36 1.35 -4.21 -5.40
CA SER A 36 1.07 -5.37 -6.24
C SER A 36 1.69 -6.65 -5.67
N ASN A 37 1.16 -7.81 -6.06
CA ASN A 37 1.62 -9.12 -5.60
C ASN A 37 1.65 -9.27 -4.07
N LEU A 38 0.68 -8.69 -3.37
CA LEU A 38 0.59 -8.74 -1.92
C LEU A 38 0.42 -10.19 -1.40
N ARG A 39 1.22 -10.58 -0.41
CA ARG A 39 1.17 -11.91 0.21
C ARG A 39 1.45 -11.84 1.70
N VAL A 40 0.67 -12.61 2.47
CA VAL A 40 0.90 -12.83 3.92
C VAL A 40 1.12 -14.34 4.16
N PRO A 41 2.38 -14.81 4.15
CA PRO A 41 2.69 -16.20 4.51
C PRO A 41 2.44 -16.50 5.99
N ARG A 42 2.66 -17.75 6.40
CA ARG A 42 2.50 -18.20 7.80
C ARG A 42 3.39 -17.47 8.81
N SER A 43 4.49 -16.84 8.36
CA SER A 43 5.33 -15.98 9.22
C SER A 43 4.58 -14.74 9.72
N GLY A 44 3.52 -14.33 9.02
CA GLY A 44 2.75 -13.12 9.30
C GLY A 44 3.44 -11.84 8.88
N HIS A 45 4.51 -11.92 8.09
CA HIS A 45 5.10 -10.76 7.41
C HIS A 45 4.32 -10.48 6.13
N LEU A 46 4.14 -9.20 5.82
CA LEU A 46 3.49 -8.75 4.61
C LEU A 46 4.56 -8.49 3.56
N TYR A 47 4.53 -9.26 2.47
CA TYR A 47 5.43 -9.10 1.33
C TYR A 47 4.64 -8.56 0.15
N PHE A 48 5.18 -7.56 -0.53
CA PHE A 48 4.55 -6.99 -1.72
C PHE A 48 5.58 -6.34 -2.62
N THR A 49 5.15 -5.94 -3.81
CA THR A 49 5.89 -5.10 -4.72
C THR A 49 5.27 -3.71 -4.70
N LEU A 50 6.10 -2.69 -4.47
CA LEU A 50 5.73 -1.30 -4.65
C LEU A 50 6.16 -0.87 -6.06
N LYS A 51 5.25 -0.31 -6.84
CA LYS A 51 5.52 0.08 -8.24
C LYS A 51 4.98 1.47 -8.56
N ASP A 52 5.59 2.10 -9.55
CA ASP A 52 5.10 3.29 -10.25
C ASP A 52 5.01 3.01 -11.77
N GLU A 53 4.92 4.06 -12.59
CA GLU A 53 4.82 3.93 -14.05
C GLU A 53 6.06 3.31 -14.72
N ARG A 54 7.25 3.40 -14.09
CA ARG A 54 8.55 3.08 -14.71
C ARG A 54 9.35 2.05 -13.95
N SER A 55 9.09 1.87 -12.67
CA SER A 55 9.95 1.15 -11.74
C SER A 55 9.13 0.37 -10.72
N GLN A 56 9.75 -0.66 -10.18
CA GLN A 56 9.19 -1.46 -9.10
C GLN A 56 10.28 -1.92 -8.15
N MET A 57 9.90 -2.19 -6.90
CA MET A 57 10.80 -2.77 -5.91
C MET A 57 10.05 -3.68 -4.94
N ARG A 58 10.78 -4.61 -4.33
CA ARG A 58 10.24 -5.43 -3.24
C ARG A 58 10.10 -4.61 -1.98
N ALA A 59 9.05 -4.88 -1.23
CA ALA A 59 8.81 -4.29 0.07
C ALA A 59 8.36 -5.36 1.06
N VAL A 60 8.81 -5.22 2.31
CA VAL A 60 8.50 -6.12 3.40
C VAL A 60 8.06 -5.30 4.60
N LEU A 61 6.86 -5.58 5.10
CA LEU A 61 6.38 -5.06 6.37
C LEU A 61 6.36 -6.21 7.38
N PHE A 62 7.23 -6.15 8.37
CA PHE A 62 7.35 -7.22 9.36
C PHE A 62 6.11 -7.30 10.24
N LYS A 63 5.87 -8.49 10.80
CA LYS A 63 4.66 -8.80 11.57
C LYS A 63 4.45 -7.82 12.73
N THR A 64 5.54 -7.42 13.40
CA THR A 64 5.46 -6.51 14.56
C THR A 64 4.90 -5.15 14.15
N GLN A 65 5.38 -4.59 13.03
CA GLN A 65 4.92 -3.33 12.46
C GLN A 65 3.53 -3.46 11.85
N PHE A 66 3.26 -4.56 11.13
CA PHE A 66 1.97 -4.83 10.51
C PHE A 66 0.79 -4.78 11.52
N ARG A 67 1.01 -5.21 12.76
CA ARG A 67 -0.01 -5.16 13.83
C ARG A 67 -0.43 -3.75 14.24
N TYR A 68 0.37 -2.72 13.94
CA TYR A 68 0.05 -1.33 14.22
C TYR A 68 -0.61 -0.60 13.05
N LEU A 69 -0.75 -1.29 11.91
CA LEU A 69 -1.36 -0.72 10.74
C LEU A 69 -2.86 -0.54 10.96
N ARG A 70 -3.37 0.66 10.65
CA ARG A 70 -4.77 1.05 10.91
C ARG A 70 -5.72 0.73 9.75
N PHE A 71 -5.22 0.07 8.71
CA PHE A 71 -5.98 -0.31 7.52
C PHE A 71 -5.47 -1.66 7.01
N ASP A 72 -6.22 -2.27 6.10
CA ASP A 72 -5.85 -3.53 5.45
C ASP A 72 -5.29 -3.25 4.04
N PRO A 73 -3.99 -3.50 3.79
CA PRO A 73 -3.37 -3.30 2.49
C PRO A 73 -3.89 -4.30 1.46
N GLU A 74 -4.19 -3.82 0.26
CA GLU A 74 -4.67 -4.63 -0.85
C GLU A 74 -3.93 -4.31 -2.15
N ASP A 75 -3.89 -5.26 -3.08
CA ASP A 75 -3.36 -5.02 -4.42
C ASP A 75 -4.14 -3.90 -5.13
N GLY A 76 -3.41 -3.01 -5.81
CA GLY A 76 -3.96 -1.84 -6.50
C GLY A 76 -4.09 -0.59 -5.61
N GLN A 77 -3.90 -0.70 -4.30
CA GLN A 77 -3.92 0.47 -3.42
C GLN A 77 -2.64 1.30 -3.61
N HIS A 78 -2.81 2.61 -3.75
CA HIS A 78 -1.70 3.55 -3.67
C HIS A 78 -1.39 3.85 -2.21
N VAL A 79 -0.13 3.75 -1.83
CA VAL A 79 0.33 3.92 -0.45
C VAL A 79 1.58 4.78 -0.39
N LEU A 80 1.79 5.36 0.77
CA LEU A 80 3.03 6.00 1.18
C LEU A 80 3.67 5.10 2.24
N CYS A 81 4.89 4.63 1.98
CA CYS A 81 5.65 3.73 2.84
C CYS A 81 6.85 4.46 3.42
N TRP A 82 6.95 4.49 4.74
CA TRP A 82 8.12 4.95 5.46
C TRP A 82 8.94 3.76 5.94
N GLY A 83 10.25 3.84 5.79
CA GLY A 83 11.16 2.78 6.21
C GLY A 83 12.56 2.97 5.68
N ARG A 84 13.27 1.88 5.42
CA ARG A 84 14.70 1.89 5.05
C ARG A 84 15.02 0.91 3.93
N LEU A 85 16.03 1.22 3.12
CA LEU A 85 16.50 0.26 2.12
C LEU A 85 17.43 -0.77 2.72
N SER A 86 17.39 -1.98 2.17
CA SER A 86 18.32 -3.06 2.47
C SER A 86 18.46 -3.96 1.25
N VAL A 87 19.39 -4.91 1.29
CA VAL A 87 19.59 -5.92 0.25
C VAL A 87 19.35 -7.30 0.82
N TYR A 88 18.48 -8.06 0.18
CA TYR A 88 18.35 -9.49 0.43
C TYR A 88 19.53 -10.22 -0.21
N GLU A 89 20.63 -10.33 0.54
CA GLU A 89 21.92 -10.85 0.06
C GLU A 89 21.84 -12.18 -0.70
N PRO A 90 21.04 -13.19 -0.29
CA PRO A 90 20.96 -14.45 -1.03
C PRO A 90 20.53 -14.32 -2.49
N ARG A 91 19.85 -13.21 -2.85
CA ARG A 91 19.45 -12.93 -4.24
C ARG A 91 20.05 -11.63 -4.80
N GLY A 92 20.74 -10.84 -3.98
CA GLY A 92 21.22 -9.51 -4.38
C GLY A 92 20.10 -8.54 -4.75
N GLU A 93 18.88 -8.78 -4.29
CA GLU A 93 17.72 -7.92 -4.56
C GLU A 93 17.64 -6.82 -3.50
N TYR A 94 17.59 -5.54 -3.90
CA TYR A 94 17.29 -4.46 -2.97
C TYR A 94 15.79 -4.44 -2.64
N GLN A 95 15.46 -4.03 -1.43
CA GLN A 95 14.10 -4.04 -0.91
C GLN A 95 13.89 -2.91 0.10
N LEU A 96 12.65 -2.46 0.22
CA LEU A 96 12.21 -1.55 1.26
C LEU A 96 11.75 -2.35 2.48
N LEU A 97 12.41 -2.16 3.61
CA LEU A 97 11.93 -2.61 4.91
C LEU A 97 11.00 -1.53 5.45
N VAL A 98 9.70 -1.79 5.42
CA VAL A 98 8.67 -0.83 5.77
C VAL A 98 8.45 -0.84 7.28
N ASP A 99 8.52 0.34 7.89
CA ASP A 99 8.23 0.55 9.30
C ASP A 99 6.82 1.13 9.52
N TYR A 100 6.35 1.97 8.59
CA TYR A 100 4.99 2.52 8.58
C TYR A 100 4.45 2.63 7.15
N MET A 101 3.14 2.50 7.00
CA MET A 101 2.46 2.62 5.72
C MET A 101 1.12 3.32 5.92
N GLU A 102 0.72 4.15 4.96
CA GLU A 102 -0.60 4.76 4.91
C GLU A 102 -1.16 4.80 3.47
N PRO A 103 -2.49 4.71 3.29
CA PRO A 103 -3.12 4.89 1.99
C PRO A 103 -2.90 6.31 1.48
N LYS A 104 -2.37 6.44 0.26
CA LYS A 104 -2.29 7.72 -0.42
C LYS A 104 -3.71 8.19 -0.74
N GLY A 105 -4.03 9.43 -0.37
CA GLY A 105 -5.29 10.07 -0.74
C GLY A 105 -6.40 10.00 0.30
N LEU A 106 -6.16 9.49 1.52
CA LEU A 106 -7.12 9.60 2.63
C LEU A 106 -7.57 11.06 2.86
N GLY A 107 -6.64 12.02 2.80
CA GLY A 107 -6.99 13.45 2.92
C GLY A 107 -7.84 13.96 1.77
N ALA A 108 -7.55 13.56 0.54
CA ALA A 108 -8.33 13.96 -0.64
C ALA A 108 -9.72 13.29 -0.68
N LEU A 109 -9.82 12.01 -0.31
CA LEU A 109 -11.07 11.28 -0.20
C LEU A 109 -11.94 11.82 0.95
N GLN A 110 -11.32 12.14 2.09
CA GLN A 110 -12.01 12.78 3.21
C GLN A 110 -12.54 14.16 2.81
N LEU A 111 -11.71 14.97 2.13
CA LEU A 111 -12.13 16.28 1.62
C LEU A 111 -13.27 16.15 0.59
N ALA A 112 -13.17 15.22 -0.36
CA ALA A 112 -14.21 14.96 -1.36
C ALA A 112 -15.51 14.46 -0.72
N PHE A 113 -15.41 13.61 0.32
CA PHE A 113 -16.55 13.14 1.10
C PHE A 113 -17.24 14.28 1.85
N GLU A 114 -16.47 15.16 2.51
CA GLU A 114 -17.00 16.33 3.20
C GLU A 114 -17.70 17.29 2.24
N GLN A 115 -17.06 17.62 1.10
CA GLN A 115 -17.66 18.44 0.04
C GLN A 115 -18.95 17.84 -0.52
N LEU A 116 -18.96 16.52 -0.78
CA LEU A 116 -20.14 15.82 -1.27
C LEU A 116 -21.27 15.85 -0.23
N LYS A 117 -20.95 15.61 1.04
CA LYS A 117 -21.92 15.62 2.13
C LYS A 117 -22.54 17.01 2.29
N GLU A 118 -21.73 18.08 2.26
CA GLU A 118 -22.23 19.46 2.31
C GLU A 118 -23.13 19.78 1.11
N ARG A 119 -22.72 19.41 -0.11
CA ARG A 119 -23.54 19.61 -1.31
C ARG A 119 -24.88 18.90 -1.20
N LEU A 120 -24.90 17.60 -0.89
CA LEU A 120 -26.14 16.84 -0.78
C LEU A 120 -27.03 17.34 0.37
N ALA A 121 -26.43 17.84 1.46
CA ALA A 121 -27.16 18.50 2.54
C ALA A 121 -27.79 19.81 2.09
N SER A 122 -27.08 20.63 1.32
CA SER A 122 -27.59 21.89 0.76
C SER A 122 -28.71 21.68 -0.27
N GLU A 123 -28.65 20.58 -1.03
CA GLU A 123 -29.73 20.11 -1.91
C GLU A 123 -30.95 19.56 -1.12
N GLY A 124 -30.87 19.56 0.22
CA GLY A 124 -31.93 19.10 1.10
C GLY A 124 -32.19 17.59 1.02
N LEU A 125 -31.26 16.78 0.49
CA LEU A 125 -31.47 15.34 0.30
C LEU A 125 -31.53 14.56 1.62
N PHE A 126 -31.00 15.15 2.69
CA PHE A 126 -31.04 14.57 4.04
C PHE A 126 -32.18 15.14 4.92
N ASP A 127 -33.01 16.05 4.38
CA ASP A 127 -34.07 16.70 5.14
C ASP A 127 -35.08 15.66 5.68
N PRO A 128 -35.30 15.59 7.00
CA PRO A 128 -36.28 14.71 7.61
C PRO A 128 -37.69 14.89 7.04
N SER A 129 -38.06 16.10 6.62
CA SER A 129 -39.37 16.41 6.02
C SER A 129 -39.62 15.68 4.68
N ARG A 130 -38.54 15.29 3.98
CA ARG A 130 -38.62 14.52 2.73
C ARG A 130 -38.70 13.01 2.95
N LYS A 131 -38.44 12.53 4.17
CA LYS A 131 -38.52 11.10 4.48
C LYS A 131 -39.98 10.66 4.44
N ARG A 132 -40.26 9.63 3.64
CA ARG A 132 -41.58 9.01 3.56
C ARG A 132 -41.62 7.82 4.53
N PRO A 133 -42.75 7.58 5.21
CA PRO A 133 -42.92 6.37 6.01
C PRO A 133 -42.78 5.13 5.12
N LEU A 134 -42.10 4.11 5.64
CA LEU A 134 -41.96 2.84 4.94
C LEU A 134 -43.33 2.17 4.83
N PRO A 135 -43.73 1.67 3.64
CA PRO A 135 -44.96 0.91 3.51
C PRO A 135 -44.82 -0.42 4.28
N LEU A 136 -45.91 -0.85 4.94
CA LEU A 136 -45.98 -2.12 5.67
C LEU A 136 -45.61 -3.33 4.82
N LEU A 137 -46.02 -3.33 3.54
CA LEU A 137 -45.76 -4.40 2.57
C LEU A 137 -45.25 -3.80 1.25
N PRO A 138 -43.92 -3.74 1.03
CA PRO A 138 -43.37 -3.21 -0.21
C PRO A 138 -43.68 -4.13 -1.40
N ARG A 139 -44.20 -3.54 -2.50
CA ARG A 139 -44.56 -4.30 -3.72
C ARG A 139 -43.36 -4.66 -4.60
N LYS A 140 -42.26 -3.92 -4.47
CA LYS A 140 -41.00 -4.10 -5.19
C LYS A 140 -39.85 -3.69 -4.28
N ILE A 141 -38.75 -4.43 -4.33
CA ILE A 141 -37.52 -4.13 -3.58
C ILE A 141 -36.44 -3.80 -4.62
N GLY A 142 -35.83 -2.62 -4.50
CA GLY A 142 -34.67 -2.22 -5.28
C GLY A 142 -33.41 -2.45 -4.47
N ILE A 143 -32.42 -3.12 -5.06
CA ILE A 143 -31.11 -3.36 -4.44
C ILE A 143 -30.11 -2.42 -5.13
N VAL A 144 -29.40 -1.63 -4.34
CA VAL A 144 -28.29 -0.79 -4.82
C VAL A 144 -27.02 -1.33 -4.20
N THR A 145 -26.15 -1.89 -5.02
CA THR A 145 -24.86 -2.47 -4.62
C THR A 145 -23.81 -2.19 -5.71
N SER A 146 -22.53 -2.30 -5.38
CA SER A 146 -21.46 -2.25 -6.39
C SER A 146 -21.52 -3.49 -7.31
N PRO A 147 -21.03 -3.39 -8.57
CA PRO A 147 -21.01 -4.52 -9.51
C PRO A 147 -20.17 -5.72 -9.04
N THR A 148 -19.25 -5.48 -8.09
CA THR A 148 -18.30 -6.46 -7.56
C THR A 148 -18.59 -6.87 -6.11
N GLY A 149 -19.70 -6.38 -5.53
CA GLY A 149 -20.04 -6.62 -4.13
C GLY A 149 -20.39 -8.08 -3.84
N ALA A 150 -20.09 -8.54 -2.62
CA ALA A 150 -20.28 -9.92 -2.16
C ALA A 150 -21.74 -10.43 -2.24
N VAL A 151 -22.71 -9.55 -2.50
CA VAL A 151 -24.14 -9.86 -2.65
C VAL A 151 -24.50 -10.46 -4.02
N ILE A 152 -23.61 -10.39 -5.03
CA ILE A 152 -23.85 -10.93 -6.39
C ILE A 152 -23.24 -12.33 -6.59
N ARG A 153 -23.15 -13.15 -5.54
CA ARG A 153 -22.78 -14.58 -5.64
C ARG A 153 -23.74 -15.47 -4.88
#